data_AF-A0A3C1L2F5-F1
#
_entry.id   AF-A0A3C1L2F5-F1
#
_cell.length_a   1.000
_cell.length_b   1.000
_cell.length_c   1.000
_cell.angle_alpha   90.00
_cell.angle_beta   90.00
_cell.angle_gamma   90.00
#
_symmetry.space_group_name_H-M   'P 1'
#
loop_
_entity.id
_entity.type
_entity.pdbx_description
1 polymer ?
#
loop_
_entity_poly.entity_id
_entity_poly.type
_entity_poly.pdbx_seq_one_letter_code
_entity_poly.pdbx_strand_id
1 'polypeptide(L)' 'MPSGDTPPFRYTGALANDIETRWHDRWDADGTFDTPNPAGPLGDPAAVAGRPKKFILDMFPYPSGTGLHMGHPLGFT' A
#
# COMPACT_ATOMS: atom_id res chain seq x y z
N MET A 1 -27.10 -14.16 -5.64
CA MET A 1 -26.96 -15.49 -5.00
C MET A 1 -25.61 -16.04 -5.39
N PRO A 2 -24.76 -16.51 -4.46
CA PRO A 2 -23.50 -17.16 -4.83
C PRO A 2 -23.84 -18.38 -5.70
N SER A 3 -23.17 -18.50 -6.85
CA SER A 3 -23.24 -19.69 -7.69
C SER A 3 -22.73 -20.89 -6.90
N GLY A 4 -23.36 -22.05 -7.08
CA GLY A 4 -23.10 -23.27 -6.29
C GLY A 4 -21.69 -23.89 -6.41
N ASP A 5 -20.76 -23.21 -7.07
CA ASP A 5 -19.39 -23.66 -7.35
C ASP A 5 -18.32 -23.03 -6.42
N THR A 6 -18.70 -22.14 -5.49
CA THR A 6 -17.74 -21.53 -4.56
C THR A 6 -17.60 -22.36 -3.28
N PRO A 7 -16.40 -22.86 -2.93
CA PRO A 7 -16.18 -23.59 -1.67
C PRO A 7 -16.55 -22.74 -0.44
N PRO A 8 -17.04 -23.37 0.64
CA PRO A 8 -17.66 -22.67 1.78
C PRO A 8 -16.74 -21.71 2.55
N PHE A 9 -15.42 -21.84 2.40
CA PHE A 9 -14.42 -21.02 3.12
C PHE A 9 -13.52 -20.21 2.17
N ARG A 10 -13.97 -19.92 0.95
CA ARG A 10 -13.21 -19.15 -0.03
C ARG A 10 -13.84 -17.79 -0.24
N TYR A 11 -13.07 -16.72 -0.05
CA TYR A 11 -13.48 -15.39 -0.48
C TYR A 11 -13.46 -15.29 -2.01
N THR A 12 -14.37 -14.50 -2.58
CA THR A 12 -14.44 -14.26 -4.02
C THR A 12 -13.57 -13.05 -4.38
N GLY A 13 -13.21 -12.90 -5.67
CA GLY A 13 -12.52 -11.69 -6.14
C GLY A 13 -13.30 -10.41 -5.84
N ALA A 14 -14.64 -10.46 -5.90
CA ALA A 14 -15.49 -9.34 -5.52
C ALA A 14 -15.36 -8.99 -4.03
N LEU A 15 -15.38 -10.00 -3.15
CA LEU A 15 -15.21 -9.77 -1.72
C LEU A 15 -13.80 -9.24 -1.38
N ALA A 16 -12.76 -9.74 -2.06
CA ALA A 16 -11.40 -9.21 -1.91
C ALA A 16 -11.33 -7.74 -2.32
N ASN A 17 -11.83 -7.39 -3.52
CA ASN A 17 -11.84 -6.01 -4.01
C ASN A 17 -12.57 -5.06 -3.05
N ASP A 18 -13.71 -5.48 -2.49
CA ASP A 18 -14.46 -4.68 -1.51
C ASP A 18 -13.67 -4.44 -0.22
N ILE A 19 -12.94 -5.46 0.26
CA ILE A 19 -12.10 -5.33 1.46
C ILE A 19 -10.89 -4.45 1.17
N GLU A 20 -10.19 -4.69 0.06
CA GLU A 20 -9.00 -3.93 -0.35
C GLU A 20 -9.32 -2.45 -0.53
N THR A 21 -10.40 -2.13 -1.23
CA THR A 21 -10.84 -0.75 -1.47
C THR A 21 -11.10 -0.02 -0.14
N ARG A 22 -11.79 -0.65 0.81
CA ARG A 22 -12.05 -0.05 2.13
C ARG A 22 -10.77 0.25 2.91
N TRP A 23 -9.75 -0.60 2.78
CA TRP A 23 -8.46 -0.36 3.40
C TRP A 23 -7.69 0.77 2.72
N HIS A 24 -7.70 0.84 1.38
CA HIS A 24 -7.12 1.95 0.64
C HIS A 24 -7.76 3.29 1.06
N ASP A 25 -9.09 3.37 1.07
CA ASP A 25 -9.82 4.58 1.50
C ASP A 25 -9.45 4.99 2.92
N ARG A 26 -9.32 4.01 3.83
CA ARG A 26 -8.92 4.26 5.22
C ARG A 26 -7.49 4.77 5.32
N TRP A 27 -6.55 4.16 4.59
CA TRP A 27 -5.15 4.57 4.61
C TRP A 27 -4.95 5.97 4.06
N ASP A 28 -5.67 6.31 2.99
CA ASP A 28 -5.66 7.65 2.38
C ASP A 28 -6.25 8.69 3.34
N ALA A 29 -7.40 8.40 3.96
CA ALA A 29 -8.04 9.32 4.91
C ALA A 29 -7.19 9.58 6.15
N ASP A 30 -6.39 8.61 6.58
CA ASP A 30 -5.51 8.70 7.75
C ASP A 30 -4.11 9.24 7.42
N GLY A 31 -3.74 9.41 6.15
CA GLY A 31 -2.37 9.74 5.76
C GLY A 31 -1.36 8.68 6.21
N THR A 32 -1.74 7.39 6.16
CA THR A 32 -1.00 6.29 6.82
C THR A 32 0.47 6.18 6.37
N PHE A 33 0.77 6.58 5.14
CA PHE A 33 2.11 6.53 4.55
C PHE A 33 2.85 7.87 4.59
N ASP A 34 2.26 8.92 5.17
CA ASP A 34 2.94 10.19 5.37
C ASP A 34 4.16 10.00 6.26
N THR A 35 5.29 10.54 5.84
CA THR A 35 6.57 10.39 6.52
C THR A 35 7.03 11.75 7.05
N PRO A 36 6.80 12.05 8.35
CA PRO A 36 7.22 13.32 8.92
C PRO A 36 8.75 13.46 8.87
N ASN A 37 9.22 14.68 8.59
CA ASN A 37 10.65 14.94 8.52
C ASN A 37 11.24 14.97 9.94
N PRO A 38 12.27 14.15 10.26
CA PRO A 38 12.83 14.09 11.62
C PRO A 38 13.56 15.37 12.05
N ALA A 39 13.91 16.28 11.13
CA ALA A 39 14.72 17.46 11.43
C ALA A 39 14.54 18.60 10.43
N GLY A 40 15.17 19.74 10.72
CA GLY A 40 15.22 20.93 9.86
C GLY A 40 14.08 21.91 10.08
N PRO A 41 14.05 23.05 9.35
CA PRO A 41 13.07 24.12 9.55
C PRO A 41 11.61 23.71 9.31
N LEU A 42 11.39 22.61 8.60
CA LEU A 42 10.08 22.00 8.32
C LEU A 42 9.93 20.62 8.98
N GLY A 43 10.76 20.32 9.98
CA GLY A 43 10.74 19.04 10.69
C GLY A 43 9.65 18.96 11.75
N ASP A 44 9.18 17.73 12.01
CA ASP A 44 8.37 17.37 13.18
C ASP A 44 9.06 16.23 13.95
N PRO A 45 10.06 16.55 14.79
CA PRO A 45 10.80 15.55 15.55
C PRO A 45 9.93 14.79 16.56
N ALA A 46 8.83 15.40 17.02
CA ALA A 46 7.92 14.77 17.98
C ALA A 46 7.12 13.64 17.32
N ALA A 47 6.69 13.82 16.07
CA ALA A 47 5.93 12.80 15.31
C ALA A 47 6.72 11.51 15.03
N VAL A 48 8.06 11.56 15.10
CA VAL A 48 8.95 10.40 14.87
C VAL A 48 9.79 10.03 16.09
N ALA A 49 9.53 10.65 17.24
CA ALA A 49 10.32 10.45 18.45
C ALA A 49 10.33 8.96 18.87
N GLY A 50 11.52 8.44 19.17
CA GLY A 50 11.70 7.06 19.62
C GLY A 50 11.59 5.99 18.51
N ARG A 51 11.39 6.38 17.25
CA ARG A 51 11.35 5.45 16.11
C ARG A 51 12.68 5.49 15.33
N PRO A 52 13.31 4.34 15.01
CA PRO A 52 14.50 4.33 14.18
C PRO A 52 14.16 4.72 12.73
N LYS A 53 15.01 5.54 12.10
CA LYS A 53 14.89 5.88 10.68
C LYS A 53 15.08 4.62 9.82
N LYS A 54 14.19 4.43 8.84
CA LYS A 54 14.37 3.45 7.75
C LYS A 54 14.11 4.14 6.41
N PHE A 55 14.91 3.80 5.40
CA PHE A 55 14.68 4.24 4.03
C PHE A 55 14.74 3.01 3.12
N ILE A 56 13.62 2.72 2.47
CA ILE A 56 13.46 1.62 1.51
C ILE A 56 13.15 2.31 0.18
N LEU A 57 13.89 1.96 -0.86
CA LEU A 57 13.78 2.61 -2.15
C LEU A 57 13.74 1.55 -3.24
N ASP A 58 12.65 1.57 -4.00
CA ASP A 58 12.50 0.81 -5.23
C ASP A 58 12.94 1.64 -6.44
N MET A 59 13.44 0.97 -7.47
CA MET A 59 13.74 1.63 -8.74
C MET A 59 12.43 2.01 -9.42
N PHE A 60 12.26 3.28 -9.76
CA PHE A 60 11.07 3.73 -10.49
C PHE A 60 10.97 3.04 -11.86
N PRO A 61 9.78 2.53 -12.23
CA PRO A 61 9.59 1.85 -13.50
C PRO A 61 9.52 2.86 -14.66
N TYR A 62 9.97 2.45 -15.84
CA TYR A 62 9.86 3.26 -17.06
C TYR A 62 8.45 3.16 -17.68
N PRO A 63 7.86 4.27 -18.18
CA PRO A 63 6.52 4.27 -18.79
C PRO A 63 6.56 3.83 -20.26
N SER A 64 7.12 2.66 -20.53
CA SER A 64 7.34 2.14 -21.90
C SER A 64 6.37 1.02 -22.32
N GLY A 65 5.36 0.73 -21.51
CA GLY A 65 4.30 -0.25 -21.80
C GLY A 65 2.93 0.23 -21.35
N THR A 66 1.89 -0.60 -21.51
CA THR A 66 0.50 -0.25 -21.12
C THR A 66 0.25 -0.30 -19.61
N GLY A 67 1.20 -0.81 -18.83
CA GLY A 67 1.12 -0.95 -17.38
C GLY A 67 2.27 -1.78 -16.81
N LEU A 68 2.22 -2.04 -15.50
CA LEU A 68 3.20 -2.90 -14.82
C LEU A 68 2.85 -4.38 -15.05
N HIS A 69 3.86 -5.19 -15.37
CA HIS A 69 3.75 -6.66 -15.30
C HIS A 69 4.14 -7.20 -13.92
N MET A 70 3.81 -8.47 -13.63
CA MET A 70 4.06 -9.16 -12.35
C MET A 70 5.52 -9.24 -11.90
N GLY A 71 6.47 -8.83 -12.74
CA GLY A 71 7.88 -8.73 -12.38
C GLY A 71 8.21 -7.47 -11.58
N HIS A 72 7.47 -6.37 -11.77
CA HIS A 72 7.69 -5.15 -10.97
C HIS A 72 7.28 -5.33 -9.50
N PRO A 73 6.08 -5.87 -9.19
CA PRO A 73 5.68 -6.05 -7.80
C PRO A 73 6.60 -7.00 -7.03
N LEU A 74 7.24 -7.98 -7.68
CA LEU A 74 8.20 -8.87 -7.02
C LEU A 74 9.36 -8.11 -6.35
N GLY A 75 9.78 -6.98 -6.94
CA GLY A 75 10.79 -6.12 -6.34
C GLY A 75 10.24 -5.22 -5.22
N PHE A 76 8.95 -4.88 -5.27
CA PHE A 76 8.29 -3.93 -4.36
C PHE A 76 7.70 -4.59 -3.10
N THR A 77 7.55 -5.92 -3.10
CA THR A 77 6.99 -6.73 -2.00
C THR A 77 8.06 -7.36 -1.13
#